data_AF-A0A2M9JP57-F1
#
_entry.id   AF-A0A2M9JP57-F1
#
_cell.length_a   1.000
_cell.length_b   1.000
_cell.length_c   1.000
_cell.angle_alpha   90.00
_cell.angle_beta   90.00
_cell.angle_gamma   90.00
#
_symmetry.space_group_name_H-M   'P 1'
#
loop_
_entity.id
_entity.type
_entity.pdbx_description
1 polymer ?
#
loop_
_entity_poly.entity_id
_entity_poly.type
_entity_poly.pdbx_seq_one_letter_code
_entity_poly.pdbx_strand_id
1 'polypeptide(L)'
;MFSFKKGQKGDALIIAVRCQGKGELKVSVKTVHAAFPLACVDGEVSTTYNMVNMSGADKEGTVAVTAPSAVRWSMTIGRGEPPKEER
;
A
#
# COMPACT_ATOMS: atom_id res chain seq x y z
N MET A 1 11.26 -4.90 -4.87
CA MET A 1 10.90 -4.30 -3.56
C MET A 1 11.16 -2.81 -3.65
N PHE A 2 10.37 -1.99 -2.97
CA PHE A 2 10.43 -0.52 -3.03
C PHE A 2 10.69 0.03 -1.63
N SER A 3 11.75 0.81 -1.48
CA SER A 3 12.10 1.43 -0.21
C SER A 3 11.33 2.72 0.01
N PHE A 4 11.00 3.03 1.26
CA PHE A 4 10.39 4.29 1.66
C PHE A 4 11.07 4.84 2.92
N LYS A 5 11.10 6.17 3.03
CA LYS A 5 11.74 6.87 4.15
C LYS A 5 10.82 6.97 5.35
N LYS A 6 11.41 7.15 6.54
CA LYS A 6 10.68 7.38 7.79
C LYS A 6 9.77 8.61 7.68
N GLY A 7 8.63 8.57 8.37
CA GLY A 7 7.74 9.70 8.58
C GLY A 7 8.02 10.40 9.92
N GLN A 8 7.14 11.31 10.31
CA GLN A 8 7.08 11.84 11.67
C GLN A 8 6.49 10.80 12.61
N LYS A 9 6.80 10.91 13.90
CA LYS A 9 6.25 10.01 14.91
C LYS A 9 4.72 10.17 14.96
N GLY A 10 4.00 9.08 14.69
CA GLY A 10 2.54 9.07 14.61
C GLY A 10 1.98 9.16 13.18
N ASP A 11 2.83 9.36 12.17
CA ASP A 11 2.39 9.31 10.77
C ASP A 11 1.90 7.90 10.39
N ALA A 12 0.77 7.87 9.67
CA ALA A 12 0.37 6.69 8.92
C ALA A 12 1.23 6.53 7.66
N LEU A 13 1.42 5.27 7.24
CA LEU A 13 1.94 4.95 5.91
C LEU A 13 0.77 4.83 4.95
N ILE A 14 0.77 5.62 3.88
CA ILE A 14 -0.29 5.63 2.86
C ILE A 14 0.24 4.94 1.61
N ILE A 15 -0.41 3.87 1.17
CA ILE A 15 -0.06 3.13 -0.04
C ILE A 15 -1.24 3.19 -1.00
N ALA A 16 -1.09 4.01 -2.04
CA ALA A 16 -2.04 4.07 -3.14
C ALA A 16 -1.58 3.13 -4.25
N VAL A 17 -2.39 2.15 -4.60
CA VAL A 17 -2.13 1.24 -5.72
C VAL A 17 -3.18 1.48 -6.78
N ARG A 18 -2.72 1.66 -8.01
CA ARG A 18 -3.57 1.60 -9.20
C ARG A 18 -3.27 0.30 -9.91
N CYS A 19 -4.29 -0.44 -10.28
CA CYS A 19 -4.09 -1.62 -11.12
C CYS A 19 -5.21 -1.82 -12.14
N GLN A 20 -4.85 -2.50 -13.23
CA GLN A 20 -5.74 -2.85 -14.34
C GLN A 20 -5.33 -4.22 -14.89
N GLY A 21 -6.34 -5.00 -15.26
CA GLY A 21 -6.19 -6.36 -15.78
C GLY A 21 -6.62 -7.38 -14.75
N LYS A 22 -7.16 -8.51 -15.22
CA LYS A 22 -7.68 -9.57 -14.36
C LYS A 22 -6.57 -10.22 -13.54
N GLY A 23 -6.64 -10.09 -12.21
CA GLY A 23 -5.73 -10.76 -11.31
C GLY A 23 -5.79 -10.24 -9.88
N GLU A 24 -4.95 -10.80 -9.02
CA GLU A 24 -4.79 -10.34 -7.64
C GLU A 24 -3.37 -9.81 -7.45
N LEU A 25 -3.26 -8.57 -6.98
CA LEU A 25 -2.00 -7.96 -6.60
C LEU A 25 -1.84 -8.03 -5.08
N LYS A 26 -0.71 -8.56 -4.61
CA LYS A 26 -0.39 -8.62 -3.18
C LYS A 26 0.65 -7.57 -2.83
N VAL A 27 0.31 -6.69 -1.88
CA VAL A 27 1.24 -5.73 -1.29
C VAL A 27 1.64 -6.21 0.10
N SER A 28 2.92 -6.09 0.45
CA SER A 28 3.42 -6.48 1.77
C SER A 28 4.38 -5.43 2.33
N VAL A 29 4.12 -4.98 3.56
CA VAL A 29 4.89 -3.95 4.27
C VAL A 29 5.63 -4.62 5.43
N LYS A 30 6.95 -4.79 5.28
CA LYS A 30 7.74 -5.59 6.23
C LYS A 30 7.80 -5.00 7.64
N THR A 31 7.86 -3.68 7.77
CA THR A 31 8.06 -2.99 9.07
C THR A 31 6.91 -3.18 10.04
N VAL A 32 5.70 -3.45 9.53
CA VAL A 32 4.47 -3.65 10.31
C VAL A 32 3.87 -5.04 10.13
N HIS A 33 4.59 -5.95 9.44
CA HIS A 33 4.12 -7.29 9.12
C HIS A 33 2.72 -7.34 8.45
N ALA A 34 2.37 -6.30 7.70
CA ALA A 34 1.08 -6.19 7.04
C ALA A 34 1.16 -6.69 5.59
N ALA A 35 0.12 -7.38 5.14
CA ALA A 35 -0.06 -7.70 3.73
C ALA A 35 -1.55 -7.62 3.37
N PHE A 36 -1.84 -7.05 2.22
CA PHE A 36 -3.21 -6.90 1.73
C PHE A 36 -3.31 -7.30 0.26
N PRO A 37 -4.24 -8.21 -0.09
CA PRO A 37 -4.55 -8.54 -1.47
C PRO A 37 -5.45 -7.45 -2.07
N LEU A 38 -5.24 -7.15 -3.35
CA LEU A 38 -6.00 -6.18 -4.12
C LEU A 38 -6.50 -6.85 -5.40
N ALA A 39 -7.82 -6.91 -5.55
CA ALA A 39 -8.43 -7.40 -6.78
C ALA A 39 -8.26 -6.36 -7.88
N CYS A 40 -7.71 -6.80 -9.02
CA CYS A 40 -7.58 -6.01 -10.23
C CYS A 40 -8.54 -6.59 -11.27
N VAL A 41 -9.37 -5.71 -11.84
CA VAL A 41 -10.40 -6.07 -12.81
C VAL A 41 -9.95 -5.75 -14.22
N ASP A 42 -10.46 -6.51 -15.19
CA ASP A 42 -10.16 -6.25 -16.60
C ASP A 42 -10.96 -5.05 -17.11
N GLY A 43 -10.39 -4.28 -18.03
CA GLY A 43 -11.06 -3.13 -18.65
C GLY A 43 -11.22 -1.89 -17.76
N GLU A 44 -10.92 -1.95 -16.46
CA GLU A 44 -11.05 -0.82 -15.53
C GLU A 44 -9.76 -0.62 -14.71
N VAL A 45 -9.42 0.64 -14.43
CA VAL A 45 -8.33 0.99 -13.51
C VAL A 45 -8.91 1.24 -12.13
N SER A 46 -8.69 0.33 -11.19
CA SER A 46 -9.09 0.53 -9.79
C SER A 46 -7.96 1.18 -8.99
N THR A 47 -8.30 2.16 -8.15
CA THR A 47 -7.36 2.75 -7.19
C THR A 47 -7.74 2.35 -5.77
N THR A 48 -6.83 1.70 -5.05
CA THR A 48 -7.02 1.38 -3.63
C THR A 48 -6.05 2.16 -2.77
N TYR A 49 -6.57 2.83 -1.75
CA TYR A 49 -5.79 3.52 -0.72
C TYR A 49 -5.72 2.66 0.53
N ASN A 50 -4.54 2.11 0.81
CA ASN A 50 -4.29 1.34 2.03
C ASN A 50 -3.55 2.24 3.01
N MET A 51 -4.23 2.59 4.10
CA MET A 51 -3.64 3.34 5.19
C MET A 51 -3.23 2.37 6.31
N VAL A 52 -1.96 2.40 6.66
CA VAL A 52 -1.39 1.58 7.74
C VAL A 52 -1.12 2.48 8.92
N ASN A 53 -1.96 2.36 9.96
CA ASN A 53 -1.84 3.09 11.21
C ASN A 53 -1.46 2.16 12.38
N MET A 54 -0.36 1.42 12.22
CA MET A 54 0.13 0.46 13.21
C MET A 54 1.45 0.95 13.80
N SER A 55 1.79 0.49 15.00
CA SER A 55 3.10 0.75 15.62
C SER A 55 4.24 0.39 14.67
N GLY A 56 5.13 1.35 14.41
CA GLY A 56 6.24 1.19 13.47
C GLY A 56 5.91 1.55 12.01
N ALA A 57 4.68 1.99 11.71
CA ALA A 57 4.35 2.55 10.41
C ALA A 57 5.23 3.75 10.08
N ASP A 58 5.54 4.61 11.06
CA ASP A 58 6.39 5.80 10.96
C ASP A 58 7.86 5.50 10.60
N LYS A 59 8.33 4.26 10.78
CA LYS A 59 9.72 3.87 10.48
C LYS A 59 9.98 3.77 8.97
N GLU A 60 11.24 3.86 8.57
CA GLU A 60 11.64 3.55 7.19
C GLU A 60 11.56 2.04 6.93
N GLY A 61 11.35 1.65 5.67
CA GLY A 61 11.13 0.24 5.36
C GLY A 61 11.06 -0.05 3.87
N THR A 62 10.53 -1.24 3.57
CA THR A 62 10.32 -1.71 2.20
C THR A 62 8.91 -2.26 2.01
N VAL A 63 8.36 -2.00 0.83
CA VAL A 63 7.15 -2.61 0.30
C VAL A 63 7.53 -3.63 -0.76
N ALA A 64 6.99 -4.84 -0.65
CA ALA A 64 7.04 -5.85 -1.69
C ALA A 64 5.70 -5.88 -2.42
N VAL A 65 5.75 -6.03 -3.74
CA VAL A 65 4.58 -6.20 -4.59
C VAL A 65 4.75 -7.46 -5.41
N THR A 66 3.73 -8.30 -5.43
CA THR A 66 3.63 -9.47 -6.29
C THR A 66 2.36 -9.33 -7.10
N ALA A 67 2.47 -9.44 -8.42
CA ALA A 67 1.34 -9.33 -9.33
C ALA A 67 1.52 -10.31 -10.50
N PRO A 68 0.42 -10.88 -11.04
CA PRO A 68 0.44 -11.60 -12.30
C PRO A 68 0.96 -10.72 -13.44
N SER A 69 1.62 -11.31 -14.43
CA SER A 69 2.16 -10.59 -15.60
C SER A 69 1.08 -9.90 -16.44
N ALA A 70 -0.17 -10.36 -16.36
CA ALA A 70 -1.32 -9.76 -17.03
C ALA A 70 -1.82 -8.47 -16.36
N VAL A 71 -1.38 -8.17 -15.13
CA VAL A 71 -1.80 -6.99 -14.37
C VAL A 71 -0.80 -5.86 -14.57
N ARG A 72 -1.27 -4.73 -15.10
CA ARG A 72 -0.52 -3.47 -15.09
C ARG A 72 -0.82 -2.75 -13.80
N TRP A 73 0.20 -2.18 -13.17
CA TRP A 73 0.03 -1.51 -11.90
C TRP A 73 1.04 -0.39 -11.70
N SER A 74 0.67 0.55 -10.83
CA SER A 74 1.56 1.56 -10.27
C SER A 74 1.27 1.73 -8.78
N MET A 75 2.26 2.19 -8.04
CA MET A 75 2.17 2.37 -6.60
C MET A 75 2.78 3.71 -6.20
N THR A 76 2.09 4.41 -5.31
CA THR A 76 2.60 5.60 -4.63
C THR A 76 2.63 5.33 -3.14
N ILE A 77 3.76 5.67 -2.51
CA ILE A 77 3.94 5.54 -1.06
C ILE A 77 4.07 6.96 -0.50
N GLY A 78 3.23 7.27 0.48
CA GLY A 78 3.15 8.56 1.13
C GLY A 78 3.11 8.44 2.65
N ARG A 79 3.15 9.61 3.29
CA ARG A 79 3.02 9.82 4.74
C ARG A 79 1.87 10.79 4.99
N GLY A 80 1.20 10.66 6.12
CA GLY A 80 0.18 11.62 6.52
C GLY A 80 -0.40 11.30 7.88
N GLU A 81 -1.25 12.21 8.37
CA GLU A 81 -2.00 11.99 9.59
C GLU A 81 -2.90 10.74 9.44
N PRO A 82 -2.98 9.88 10.47
CA PRO A 82 -3.95 8.81 10.46
C PRO A 82 -5.38 9.38 10.44
N PRO A 83 -6.35 8.69 9.81
CA PRO A 83 -7.74 9.10 9.89
C PRO A 83 -8.18 9.21 11.35
N LYS A 84 -8.93 10.28 11.67
CA LYS A 84 -9.57 10.41 12.99
C LYS A 84 -10.55 9.25 13.14
N GLU A 85 -10.41 8.48 14.20
CA GLU A 85 -11.38 7.45 14.55
C GLU A 85 -12.73 8.16 14.81
N GLU A 86 -13.71 7.94 13.93
CA GLU A 86 -15.08 8.36 14.20
C GLU A 86 -15.59 7.49 15.35
N ARG A 87 -15.67 8.10 16.54
CA ARG A 87 -16.27 7.51 17.73
C ARG A 87 -17.79 7.53 17.62
#